data_AF-A0A328AEG8-F1
#
_entry.id   AF-A0A328AEG8-F1
#
_cell.length_a   1.000
_cell.length_b   1.000
_cell.length_c   1.000
_cell.angle_alpha   90.00
_cell.angle_beta   90.00
_cell.angle_gamma   90.00
#
_symmetry.space_group_name_H-M   'P 1'
#
loop_
_entity.id
_entity.type
_entity.pdbx_description
1 polymer ?
#
loop_
_entity_poly.entity_id
_entity_poly.type
_entity_poly.pdbx_seq_one_letter_code
_entity_poly.pdbx_strand_id
1 'polypeptide(L)'
;MKKDKLDAAVSDAIGDPASCLVIADKASGRVLYRYNTATVCARMLPACDSPGARTVKDLADVTAKDGQARRLSCNTAADGSRGVAWASGVLPRKGYVYAAVMEGTRTFPGLMMAERIEPRLKDLGLD
;
A
#
# COMPACT_ATOMS: atom_id res chain seq x y z
N MET A 1 7.73 8.33 16.10
CA MET A 1 8.48 8.20 14.84
C MET A 1 8.47 9.54 14.12
N LYS A 2 9.59 10.02 13.57
CA LYS A 2 9.56 11.22 12.73
C LYS A 2 9.06 10.84 11.33
N LYS A 3 8.15 11.64 10.77
CA LYS A 3 7.57 11.44 9.43
C LYS A 3 8.65 11.22 8.36
N ASP A 4 9.72 12.02 8.40
CA ASP A 4 10.80 11.99 7.39
C ASP A 4 11.53 10.63 7.35
N LYS A 5 11.69 9.95 8.48
CA LYS A 5 12.29 8.61 8.52
C LYS A 5 11.41 7.58 7.82
N LEU A 6 10.10 7.68 8.02
CA LEU A 6 9.14 6.79 7.39
C LEU A 6 9.02 7.12 5.89
N ASP A 7 9.02 8.40 5.51
CA ASP A 7 9.06 8.82 4.11
C ASP A 7 10.31 8.29 3.40
N ALA A 8 11.50 8.41 4.00
CA ALA A 8 12.74 7.87 3.43
C ALA A 8 12.71 6.34 3.28
N ALA A 9 12.20 5.64 4.29
CA ALA A 9 12.09 4.18 4.28
C ALA A 9 11.11 3.67 3.20
N VAL A 10 9.96 4.33 3.04
CA VAL A 10 8.99 3.99 1.98
C VAL A 10 9.53 4.37 0.60
N SER A 11 10.24 5.50 0.49
CA SER A 11 10.88 5.93 -0.76
C SER A 11 11.94 4.93 -1.23
N ASP A 12 12.77 4.39 -0.33
CA ASP A 12 13.75 3.35 -0.66
C ASP A 12 13.08 2.01 -1.07
N ALA A 13 11.94 1.68 -0.45
CA ALA A 13 11.21 0.46 -0.74
C ALA A 13 10.48 0.51 -2.11
N ILE A 14 9.68 1.55 -2.34
CA ILE A 14 8.73 1.63 -3.46
C ILE A 14 8.64 3.03 -4.08
N GLY A 15 9.66 3.87 -3.90
CA GLY A 15 9.65 5.26 -4.34
C GLY A 15 9.44 5.44 -5.84
N ASP A 16 8.21 5.83 -6.19
CA ASP A 16 7.80 6.20 -7.54
C ASP A 16 6.71 7.29 -7.46
N PRO A 17 6.64 8.26 -8.39
CA PRO A 17 5.60 9.29 -8.38
C PRO A 17 4.16 8.76 -8.36
N ALA A 18 3.93 7.55 -8.90
CA ALA A 18 2.64 6.88 -8.93
C ALA A 18 2.43 5.87 -7.78
N SER A 19 3.39 5.76 -6.85
CA SER A 19 3.24 4.95 -5.65
C SER A 19 2.55 5.71 -4.51
N CYS A 20 1.78 5.00 -3.70
CA CYS A 20 1.26 5.51 -2.43
C CYS A 20 1.32 4.42 -1.36
N LEU A 21 1.57 4.83 -0.11
CA LEU A 21 1.40 3.99 1.07
C LEU A 21 0.61 4.75 2.13
N VAL A 22 -0.33 4.07 2.78
CA VAL A 22 -1.01 4.57 3.98
C VAL A 22 -0.80 3.63 5.14
N ILE A 23 -0.72 4.19 6.34
CA ILE A 23 -0.86 3.46 7.59
C ILE A 23 -2.11 3.98 8.28
N ALA A 24 -2.98 3.09 8.69
CA ALA A 24 -4.23 3.40 9.37
C ALA A 24 -4.32 2.68 10.71
N ASP A 25 -5.03 3.31 11.64
CA ASP A 25 -5.45 2.67 12.88
C ASP A 25 -6.43 1.53 12.57
N LYS A 26 -6.18 0.32 13.07
CA LYS A 26 -7.00 -0.85 12.74
C LYS A 26 -8.41 -0.75 13.31
N ALA A 27 -8.57 -0.15 14.49
CA ALA A 27 -9.86 -0.08 15.17
C ALA A 27 -10.80 0.96 14.55
N SER A 28 -10.26 2.12 14.16
CA SER A 28 -11.04 3.25 13.65
C SER A 28 -10.98 3.44 12.14
N GLY A 29 -10.05 2.80 11.44
CA GLY A 29 -9.78 3.05 10.01
C GLY A 29 -9.18 4.43 9.73
N ARG A 30 -8.83 5.19 10.77
CA ARG A 30 -8.27 6.54 10.64
C ARG A 30 -6.85 6.46 10.08
N VAL A 31 -6.61 7.14 8.96
CA VAL A 31 -5.28 7.26 8.38
C VAL A 31 -4.37 8.07 9.31
N LEU A 32 -3.27 7.47 9.74
CA LEU A 32 -2.27 8.05 10.64
C LEU A 32 -1.07 8.58 9.86
N TYR A 33 -0.79 7.99 8.70
CA TYR A 33 0.32 8.35 7.85
C TYR A 33 -0.01 8.10 6.38
N ARG A 34 0.53 8.96 5.53
CA ARG A 34 0.47 8.85 4.07
C ARG A 34 1.83 9.22 3.48
N TYR A 35 2.32 8.33 2.63
CA TYR A 35 3.39 8.58 1.68
C TYR A 35 2.79 9.08 0.37
N ASN A 36 3.39 10.10 -0.23
CA ASN A 36 2.90 10.80 -1.42
C ASN A 36 1.64 11.66 -1.17
N THR A 37 1.14 12.32 -2.22
CA THR A 37 0.05 13.31 -2.14
C THR A 37 -1.32 12.66 -1.96
N ALA A 38 -2.28 13.43 -1.45
CA ALA A 38 -3.68 12.98 -1.33
C ALA A 38 -4.24 12.53 -2.69
N THR A 39 -3.91 13.24 -3.77
CA THR A 39 -4.37 12.94 -5.13
C THR A 39 -3.83 11.60 -5.63
N VAL A 40 -2.54 11.30 -5.41
CA VAL A 40 -1.96 10.00 -5.81
C VAL A 40 -2.62 8.85 -5.04
N CYS A 41 -2.85 9.05 -3.74
CA CYS A 41 -3.46 8.01 -2.89
C CYS A 41 -4.98 7.83 -3.09
N ALA A 42 -5.66 8.82 -3.67
CA ALA A 42 -7.10 8.75 -3.98
C ALA A 42 -7.39 8.13 -5.35
N ARG A 43 -6.37 7.67 -6.10
CA ARG A 43 -6.57 7.03 -7.40
C ARG A 43 -7.40 5.76 -7.24
N MET A 44 -8.49 5.67 -8.01
CA MET A 44 -9.22 4.43 -8.20
C MET A 44 -8.51 3.58 -9.26
N LEU A 45 -8.11 2.37 -8.88
CA LEU A 45 -7.36 1.44 -9.73
C LEU A 45 -7.98 0.04 -9.63
N PRO A 46 -7.79 -0.83 -10.65
CA PRO A 46 -8.34 -2.18 -10.63
C PRO A 46 -8.05 -2.94 -9.34
N ALA A 47 -9.07 -3.60 -8.79
CA ALA A 47 -9.00 -4.32 -7.52
C ALA A 47 -8.12 -5.58 -7.56
N CYS A 48 -7.99 -6.19 -8.74
CA CYS A 48 -7.22 -7.41 -9.04
C CYS A 48 -7.69 -8.73 -8.39
N ASP A 49 -8.48 -8.70 -7.32
CA ASP A 49 -9.10 -9.86 -6.66
C ASP A 49 -10.64 -9.91 -6.84
N SER A 50 -11.23 -8.85 -7.38
CA SER A 50 -12.66 -8.76 -7.69
C SER A 50 -12.91 -7.78 -8.84
N PRO A 51 -14.09 -7.84 -9.50
CA PRO A 51 -14.51 -6.82 -10.44
C PRO A 51 -14.57 -5.44 -9.77
N GLY A 52 -14.16 -4.39 -10.49
CA GLY A 52 -14.23 -3.01 -10.04
C GLY A 52 -12.87 -2.40 -9.67
N ALA A 53 -12.93 -1.20 -9.13
CA ALA A 53 -11.77 -0.42 -8.72
C ALA A 53 -11.78 -0.16 -7.22
N ARG A 54 -10.59 0.10 -6.66
CA ARG A 54 -10.38 0.48 -5.26
C ARG A 54 -9.34 1.58 -5.15
N THR A 55 -9.39 2.31 -4.05
CA THR A 55 -8.30 3.16 -3.58
C THR A 55 -7.41 2.38 -2.61
N VAL A 56 -6.24 2.96 -2.29
CA VAL A 56 -5.37 2.40 -1.23
C VAL A 56 -6.04 2.45 0.16
N LYS A 57 -6.94 3.42 0.38
CA LYS A 57 -7.70 3.50 1.64
C LYS A 57 -8.70 2.35 1.74
N ASP A 58 -9.41 2.03 0.67
CA ASP A 58 -10.35 0.91 0.67
C ASP A 58 -9.63 -0.41 0.99
N LEU A 59 -8.41 -0.59 0.44
CA LEU A 59 -7.57 -1.74 0.77
C LEU A 59 -7.17 -1.77 2.25
N ALA A 60 -6.80 -0.63 2.83
CA ALA A 60 -6.51 -0.52 4.25
C ALA A 60 -7.73 -0.87 5.12
N ASP A 61 -8.90 -0.34 4.78
CA ASP A 61 -10.15 -0.56 5.54
C ASP A 61 -10.56 -2.05 5.52
N VAL A 62 -10.48 -2.71 4.36
CA VAL A 62 -10.75 -4.15 4.26
C VAL A 62 -9.74 -4.96 5.09
N THR A 63 -8.46 -4.62 4.99
CA THR A 63 -7.39 -5.27 5.79
C THR A 63 -7.57 -5.05 7.28
N ALA A 64 -8.04 -3.87 7.69
CA ALA A 64 -8.35 -3.57 9.09
C ALA A 64 -9.48 -4.45 9.61
N LYS A 65 -10.49 -4.70 8.77
CA LYS A 65 -11.67 -5.51 9.09
C LYS A 65 -11.36 -7.01 9.21
N ASP A 66 -10.63 -7.59 8.26
CA ASP A 66 -10.42 -9.04 8.19
C ASP A 66 -9.03 -9.52 8.63
N GLY A 67 -8.08 -8.60 8.76
CA GLY A 67 -6.69 -8.90 9.11
C GLY A 67 -5.90 -9.64 8.02
N GLN A 68 -6.45 -9.81 6.83
CA GLN A 68 -5.84 -10.60 5.76
C GLN A 68 -4.85 -9.77 4.95
N ALA A 69 -3.61 -10.26 4.87
CA ALA A 69 -2.60 -9.68 4.01
C ALA A 69 -2.94 -9.88 2.53
N ARG A 70 -2.71 -8.87 1.71
CA ARG A 70 -2.99 -8.91 0.26
C ARG A 70 -1.73 -8.56 -0.50
N ARG A 71 -1.48 -9.30 -1.58
CA ARG A 71 -0.29 -9.20 -2.44
C ARG A 71 -0.75 -9.41 -3.88
N LEU A 72 -1.42 -8.40 -4.43
CA LEU A 72 -2.20 -8.52 -5.67
C LEU A 72 -1.54 -7.76 -6.80
N SER A 73 -1.72 -8.22 -8.04
CA SER A 73 -1.29 -7.50 -9.24
C SER A 73 -2.16 -7.86 -10.43
N CYS A 74 -2.39 -6.89 -11.32
CA CYS A 74 -3.09 -7.10 -12.57
C CYS A 74 -2.79 -5.95 -13.56
N ASN A 75 -3.15 -6.14 -14.82
CA ASN A 75 -2.96 -5.13 -15.85
C ASN A 75 -3.96 -3.98 -15.68
N THR A 76 -3.50 -2.74 -15.85
CA THR A 76 -4.36 -1.54 -15.92
C THR A 76 -4.67 -1.13 -17.36
N ALA A 77 -3.79 -1.49 -18.30
CA ALA A 77 -4.00 -1.33 -19.72
C ALA A 77 -4.32 -2.68 -20.38
N ALA A 78 -5.24 -2.68 -21.35
CA ALA A 78 -5.68 -3.90 -22.04
C ALA A 78 -4.55 -4.58 -22.83
N ASP A 79 -3.58 -3.81 -23.29
CA ASP A 79 -2.37 -4.28 -24.00
C ASP A 79 -1.27 -4.80 -23.06
N GLY A 80 -1.49 -4.75 -21.74
CA GLY A 80 -0.51 -5.18 -20.73
C GLY A 80 0.68 -4.25 -20.56
N SER A 81 0.70 -3.08 -21.21
CA SER A 81 1.82 -2.11 -21.11
C SER A 81 1.95 -1.48 -19.72
N ARG A 82 0.89 -1.54 -18.91
CA ARG A 82 0.81 -0.99 -17.56
C ARG A 82 0.13 -1.96 -16.62
N GLY A 83 0.60 -2.00 -15.39
CA GLY A 83 0.02 -2.80 -14.32
C GLY A 83 -0.11 -2.02 -13.03
N VAL A 84 -0.99 -2.50 -12.16
CA VAL A 84 -1.13 -2.06 -10.77
C VAL A 84 -0.75 -3.21 -9.85
N ALA A 85 -0.14 -2.87 -8.74
CA ALA A 85 0.11 -3.79 -7.64
C ALA A 85 -0.35 -3.21 -6.31
N TRP A 86 -0.80 -4.11 -5.46
CA TRP A 86 -1.33 -3.84 -4.13
C TRP A 86 -0.61 -4.68 -3.10
N ALA A 87 -0.26 -4.07 -1.97
CA ALA A 87 0.26 -4.77 -0.81
C ALA A 87 -0.42 -4.25 0.46
N SER A 88 -0.88 -5.13 1.35
CA SER A 88 -1.41 -4.74 2.66
C SER A 88 -1.17 -5.79 3.72
N GLY A 89 -1.17 -5.37 4.98
CA GLY A 89 -0.98 -6.25 6.12
C GLY A 89 -1.22 -5.57 7.46
N VAL A 90 -1.33 -6.38 8.51
CA VAL A 90 -1.47 -5.93 9.89
C VAL A 90 -0.10 -5.58 10.46
N LEU A 91 -0.08 -4.53 11.28
CA LEU A 91 1.05 -4.03 12.05
C LEU A 91 0.71 -4.21 13.55
N PRO A 92 0.78 -5.44 14.08
CA PRO A 92 0.17 -5.82 15.35
C PRO A 92 0.69 -5.07 16.58
N ARG A 93 1.99 -4.74 16.68
CA ARG A 93 2.57 -4.07 17.86
C ARG A 93 1.97 -2.69 18.14
N LYS A 94 1.40 -2.05 17.13
CA LYS A 94 0.72 -0.76 17.27
C LYS A 94 -0.78 -0.83 17.04
N GLY A 95 -1.32 -2.00 16.69
CA GLY A 95 -2.73 -2.13 16.29
C GLY A 95 -3.04 -1.37 15.01
N TYR A 96 -2.09 -1.30 14.08
CA TYR A 96 -2.25 -0.59 12.80
C TYR A 96 -2.41 -1.57 11.64
N VAL A 97 -2.71 -1.03 10.48
CA VAL A 97 -2.57 -1.71 9.18
C VAL A 97 -1.82 -0.82 8.21
N TYR A 98 -1.12 -1.42 7.27
CA TYR A 98 -0.60 -0.70 6.11
C TYR A 98 -1.32 -1.14 4.84
N ALA A 99 -1.40 -0.24 3.87
CA ALA A 99 -1.77 -0.56 2.50
C ALA A 99 -0.93 0.29 1.55
N ALA A 100 -0.50 -0.31 0.44
CA ALA A 100 0.33 0.32 -0.56
C ALA A 100 -0.15 -0.02 -1.96
N VAL A 101 0.08 0.91 -2.89
CA VAL A 101 -0.24 0.78 -4.30
C VAL A 101 0.89 1.34 -5.16
N MET A 102 1.14 0.70 -6.29
CA MET A 102 2.01 1.19 -7.35
C MET A 102 1.32 0.92 -8.69
N GLU A 103 1.35 1.89 -9.62
CA GLU A 103 0.80 1.72 -10.96
C GLU A 103 1.70 2.38 -12.01
N GLY A 104 1.93 1.70 -13.12
CA GLY A 104 2.87 2.16 -14.14
C GLY A 104 3.38 1.04 -15.03
N THR A 105 4.41 1.37 -15.82
CA THR A 105 5.07 0.46 -16.77
C THR A 105 6.12 -0.42 -16.11
N ARG A 106 6.60 -0.04 -14.91
CA ARG A 106 7.62 -0.76 -14.12
C ARG A 106 7.12 -1.08 -12.72
N THR A 107 5.84 -1.42 -12.63
CA THR A 107 5.19 -1.77 -11.36
C THR A 107 5.79 -3.07 -10.83
N PHE A 108 6.22 -3.06 -9.57
CA PHE A 108 6.58 -4.30 -8.89
C PHE A 108 5.35 -5.18 -8.70
N PRO A 109 5.46 -6.52 -8.76
CA PRO A 109 4.40 -7.39 -8.26
C PRO A 109 4.08 -7.09 -6.79
N GLY A 110 2.82 -7.30 -6.38
CA GLY A 110 2.35 -7.01 -5.02
C GLY A 110 3.09 -7.79 -3.94
N LEU A 111 3.54 -9.01 -4.26
CA LEU A 111 4.44 -9.78 -3.39
C LEU A 111 5.76 -9.05 -3.17
N MET A 112 6.42 -8.59 -4.24
CA MET A 112 7.68 -7.83 -4.13
C MET A 112 7.48 -6.49 -3.43
N MET A 113 6.35 -5.81 -3.61
CA MET A 113 6.04 -4.62 -2.82
C MET A 113 6.02 -4.93 -1.31
N ALA A 114 5.31 -5.99 -0.89
CA ALA A 114 5.26 -6.40 0.50
C ALA A 114 6.66 -6.76 1.04
N GLU A 115 7.43 -7.56 0.29
CA GLU A 115 8.80 -7.96 0.67
C GLU A 115 9.76 -6.79 0.82
N ARG A 116 9.53 -5.68 0.09
CA ARG A 116 10.34 -4.46 0.19
C ARG A 116 9.86 -3.52 1.31
N ILE A 117 8.56 -3.46 1.57
CA ILE A 117 7.96 -2.54 2.56
C ILE A 117 8.05 -3.10 3.98
N GLU A 118 7.61 -4.35 4.18
CA GLU A 118 7.44 -4.94 5.52
C GLU A 118 8.73 -4.92 6.36
N PRO A 119 9.92 -5.25 5.82
CA PRO A 119 11.17 -5.13 6.59
C PRO A 119 11.44 -3.71 7.06
N ARG A 120 11.11 -2.69 6.25
CA ARG A 120 11.34 -1.28 6.61
C ARG A 120 10.39 -0.81 7.70
N LEU A 121 9.14 -1.28 7.67
CA LEU A 121 8.19 -1.02 8.74
C LEU A 121 8.64 -1.69 10.05
N LYS A 122 9.18 -2.91 9.97
CA LYS A 122 9.76 -3.65 11.10
C LYS A 122 10.99 -2.96 11.70
N ASP A 123 11.94 -2.51 10.87
CA ASP A 123 13.14 -1.77 11.32
C ASP A 123 12.77 -0.48 12.07
N LEU A 124 11.60 0.07 11.76
CA LEU A 124 11.04 1.25 12.40
C LEU A 124 10.18 0.92 13.65
N GLY A 125 10.01 -0.38 13.97
CA GLY A 125 9.26 -0.86 15.15
C GLY A 125 7.75 -0.74 15.00
N LEU A 126 7.24 -0.91 13.78
CA LEU A 126 5.80 -0.90 13.46
C LEU A 126 5.18 -2.30 13.35
N ASP A 127 5.96 -3.37 13.26
CA ASP A 127 5.45 -4.76 13.21
C ASP A 127 4.89 -5.20 14.55
#